data_AF-A0A370H869-F1
#
_entry.id   AF-A0A370H869-F1
#
_cell.length_a   1.000
_cell.length_b   1.000
_cell.length_c   1.000
_cell.angle_alpha   90.00
_cell.angle_beta   90.00
_cell.angle_gamma   90.00
#
_symmetry.space_group_name_H-M   'P 1'
#
loop_
_entity.id
_entity.type
_entity.pdbx_description
1 polymer ?
#
loop_
_entity_poly.entity_id
_entity_poly.type
_entity_poly.pdbx_seq_one_letter_code
_entity_poly.pdbx_strand_id
1 'polypeptide(L)'
;MATIGQLRAALAILHAEVDEVAHQVWGREMAGTDTAGVEHAMLAGLLYRLAGADLRRSLTTAPDIAVLEDRARAAGPSAVTMDNEDLCAQAHFEAYWLTDRIAELYGDIERVPPPLAAAAHTAEATRALLRIHRDLARGTRLDAGYAGWEAVLDQLDRARALARAAHAAAETAPQRGAIPPVVDPGQKHAGNE
;
A
#
# COMPACT_ATOMS: atom_id res chain seq x y z
N MET A 1 9.48 -10.28 19.23
CA MET A 1 8.37 -9.30 19.12
C MET A 1 8.46 -8.29 20.25
N ALA A 2 8.02 -7.05 20.01
CA ALA A 2 7.94 -6.02 21.05
C ALA A 2 6.80 -6.32 22.04
N THR A 3 6.96 -5.96 23.31
CA THR A 3 5.91 -6.08 24.32
C THR A 3 5.02 -4.83 24.34
N ILE A 4 3.81 -4.92 24.93
CA ILE A 4 2.91 -3.77 25.13
C ILE A 4 3.65 -2.60 25.81
N GLY A 5 4.47 -2.89 26.83
CA GLY A 5 5.27 -1.87 27.51
C GLY A 5 6.30 -1.19 26.60
N GLN A 6 6.97 -1.95 25.72
CA GLN A 6 7.91 -1.39 24.74
C GLN A 6 7.21 -0.52 23.69
N LEU A 7 6.02 -0.92 23.23
CA LEU A 7 5.22 -0.13 22.28
C LEU A 7 4.76 1.19 22.91
N ARG A 8 4.26 1.16 24.16
CA ARG A 8 3.91 2.37 24.92
C ARG A 8 5.10 3.31 25.11
N ALA A 9 6.25 2.77 25.50
CA ALA A 9 7.47 3.55 25.68
C ALA A 9 7.91 4.22 24.36
N ALA A 10 7.89 3.48 23.26
CA ALA A 10 8.22 4.04 21.93
C ALA A 10 7.27 5.17 21.53
N LEU A 11 5.96 4.98 21.74
CA LEU A 11 4.95 6.01 21.45
C LEU A 11 5.12 7.26 22.30
N ALA A 12 5.44 7.10 23.58
CA ALA A 12 5.71 8.22 24.49
C ALA A 12 6.95 9.02 24.04
N ILE A 13 8.02 8.36 23.60
CA ILE A 13 9.22 9.03 23.05
C ILE A 13 8.89 9.80 21.78
N LEU A 14 8.06 9.22 20.90
CA LEU A 14 7.64 9.85 19.64
C LEU A 14 6.64 11.01 19.85
N HIS A 15 6.36 11.41 21.10
CA HIS A 15 5.38 12.43 21.47
C HIS A 15 4.02 12.21 20.80
N ALA A 16 3.68 10.95 20.50
CA ALA A 16 2.33 10.62 20.13
C ALA A 16 1.47 10.87 21.37
N GLU A 17 0.29 11.47 21.22
CA GLU A 17 -0.69 11.56 22.29
C GLU A 17 -1.19 10.15 22.63
N VAL A 18 -0.37 9.42 23.40
CA VAL A 18 -0.64 8.05 23.83
C VAL A 18 -1.94 8.02 24.62
N ASP A 19 -2.21 9.08 25.37
CA ASP A 19 -3.40 9.23 26.20
C ASP A 19 -4.67 9.46 25.38
N GLU A 20 -4.61 10.19 24.26
CA GLU A 20 -5.77 10.45 23.39
C GLU A 20 -6.13 9.22 22.56
N VAL A 21 -5.12 8.51 22.02
CA VAL A 21 -5.34 7.22 21.37
C VAL A 21 -5.78 6.18 22.39
N ALA A 22 -5.20 6.15 23.60
CA ALA A 22 -5.67 5.28 24.66
C ALA A 22 -7.12 5.59 25.06
N HIS A 23 -7.55 6.85 25.06
CA HIS A 23 -8.95 7.22 25.29
C HIS A 23 -9.89 6.72 24.18
N GLN A 24 -9.51 6.88 22.90
CA GLN A 24 -10.28 6.35 21.76
C GLN A 24 -10.30 4.81 21.73
N VAL A 25 -9.22 4.18 22.21
CA VAL A 25 -9.06 2.73 22.32
C VAL A 25 -9.90 2.15 23.46
N TRP A 26 -9.88 2.77 24.64
CA TRP A 26 -10.61 2.34 25.84
C TRP A 26 -12.11 2.68 25.79
N GLY A 27 -12.51 3.64 24.95
CA GLY A 27 -13.92 3.97 24.71
C GLY A 27 -14.65 2.97 23.80
N ARG A 28 -13.93 2.14 23.04
CA ARG A 28 -14.53 0.97 22.36
C ARG A 28 -14.61 -0.17 23.36
N GLU A 29 -15.82 -0.65 23.65
CA GLU A 29 -16.02 -1.89 24.39
C GLU A 29 -15.26 -3.02 23.69
N MET A 30 -14.16 -3.46 24.30
CA MET A 30 -13.36 -4.58 23.85
C MET A 30 -14.09 -5.88 24.22
N ALA A 31 -15.11 -6.24 23.46
CA ALA A 31 -15.83 -7.49 23.63
C ALA A 31 -14.99 -8.65 23.08
N GLY A 32 -14.41 -9.47 23.96
CA GLY A 32 -13.68 -10.68 23.54
C GLY A 32 -12.71 -11.24 24.57
N THR A 33 -12.20 -12.44 24.30
CA THR A 33 -11.30 -13.19 25.18
C THR A 33 -9.81 -12.82 25.04
N ASP A 34 -9.44 -12.01 24.04
CA ASP A 34 -8.05 -11.63 23.72
C ASP A 34 -7.82 -10.11 23.80
N THR A 35 -8.17 -9.53 24.94
CA THR A 35 -8.03 -8.08 25.17
C THR A 35 -6.58 -7.61 25.05
N ALA A 36 -5.61 -8.41 25.51
CA ALA A 36 -4.19 -8.10 25.45
C ALA A 36 -3.64 -8.16 24.00
N GLY A 37 -4.05 -9.14 23.20
CA GLY A 37 -3.68 -9.23 21.79
C GLY A 37 -4.24 -8.07 20.97
N VAL A 38 -5.49 -7.67 21.24
CA VAL A 38 -6.09 -6.49 20.59
C VAL A 38 -5.37 -5.21 21.00
N GLU A 39 -5.07 -5.01 22.29
CA GLU A 39 -4.31 -3.86 22.76
C GLU A 39 -2.94 -3.76 22.07
N HIS A 40 -2.20 -4.87 22.01
CA HIS A 40 -0.95 -4.94 21.29
C HIS A 40 -1.11 -4.50 19.83
N ALA A 41 -2.07 -5.09 19.11
CA ALA A 41 -2.31 -4.79 17.70
C ALA A 41 -2.66 -3.31 17.49
N MET A 42 -3.41 -2.70 18.41
CA MET A 42 -3.74 -1.27 18.34
C MET A 42 -2.53 -0.37 18.54
N LEU A 43 -1.70 -0.65 19.55
CA LEU A 43 -0.47 0.13 19.82
C LEU A 43 0.54 -0.03 18.67
N ALA A 44 0.74 -1.25 18.18
CA ALA A 44 1.58 -1.52 17.02
C ALA A 44 1.03 -0.82 15.77
N GLY A 45 -0.29 -0.85 15.56
CA GLY A 45 -0.97 -0.15 14.47
C GLY A 45 -0.83 1.38 14.56
N LEU A 46 -0.83 1.96 15.75
CA LEU A 46 -0.56 3.40 15.93
C LEU A 46 0.87 3.76 15.56
N LEU A 47 1.85 3.00 16.05
CA LEU A 47 3.26 3.18 15.68
C LEU A 47 3.46 3.08 14.17
N TYR A 48 2.84 2.06 13.54
CA TYR A 48 2.85 1.89 12.09
C TYR A 48 2.27 3.13 11.37
N ARG A 49 1.14 3.68 11.83
CA ARG A 49 0.55 4.88 11.23
C ARG A 49 1.43 6.13 11.39
N LEU A 50 2.08 6.31 12.54
CA LEU A 50 2.96 7.45 12.80
C LEU A 50 4.23 7.39 11.93
N ALA A 51 4.93 6.25 11.95
CA ALA A 51 6.09 6.03 11.10
C ALA A 51 5.71 6.12 9.62
N GLY A 52 4.56 5.55 9.24
CA GLY A 52 4.02 5.65 7.88
C GLY A 52 3.60 7.07 7.47
N ALA A 53 3.23 7.95 8.40
CA ALA A 53 2.96 9.36 8.11
C ALA A 53 4.26 10.12 7.77
N ASP A 54 5.33 9.86 8.51
CA ASP A 54 6.64 10.46 8.24
C ASP A 54 7.24 9.92 6.93
N LEU A 55 7.18 8.60 6.71
CA LEU A 55 7.58 8.00 5.44
C LEU A 55 6.79 8.59 4.26
N ARG A 56 5.46 8.72 4.38
CA ARG A 56 4.65 9.37 3.33
C ARG A 56 5.10 10.79 3.08
N ARG A 57 5.36 11.59 4.12
CA ARG A 57 5.89 12.95 3.96
C ARG A 57 7.21 12.95 3.20
N SER A 58 8.12 12.04 3.54
CA SER A 58 9.37 11.83 2.80
C SER A 58 9.13 11.48 1.34
N LEU A 59 8.18 10.59 1.02
CA LEU A 59 7.86 10.24 -0.37
C LEU A 59 7.21 11.40 -1.14
N THR A 60 6.25 12.10 -0.53
CA THR A 60 5.50 13.20 -1.19
C THR A 60 6.34 14.46 -1.41
N THR A 61 7.47 14.60 -0.71
CA THR A 61 8.42 15.71 -0.88
C THR A 61 9.57 15.35 -1.83
N ALA A 62 9.47 14.23 -2.55
CA ALA A 62 10.45 13.90 -3.58
C ALA A 62 10.35 14.89 -4.75
N PRO A 63 11.49 15.42 -5.25
CA PRO A 63 11.50 16.41 -6.33
C PRO A 63 11.07 15.84 -7.68
N ASP A 64 11.23 14.53 -7.89
CA ASP A 64 10.86 13.82 -9.12
C ASP A 64 10.55 12.33 -8.84
N ILE A 65 10.10 11.63 -9.89
CA ILE A 65 9.71 10.22 -9.84
C ILE A 65 10.90 9.31 -9.51
N ALA A 66 12.10 9.59 -10.04
CA ALA A 66 13.26 8.74 -9.79
C ALA A 66 13.67 8.78 -8.30
N VAL A 67 13.70 9.97 -7.70
CA VAL A 67 13.96 10.13 -6.27
C VAL A 67 12.85 9.52 -5.43
N LEU A 68 11.59 9.61 -5.86
CA LEU A 68 10.47 8.94 -5.19
C LEU A 68 10.67 7.41 -5.19
N GLU A 69 11.01 6.83 -6.34
CA GLU A 69 11.26 5.39 -6.48
C GLU A 69 12.44 4.93 -5.63
N ASP A 70 13.53 5.71 -5.58
CA ASP A 70 14.67 5.40 -4.73
C ASP A 70 14.32 5.45 -3.23
N ARG A 71 13.57 6.47 -2.79
CA ARG A 71 13.07 6.54 -1.40
C ARG A 71 12.12 5.38 -1.09
N ALA A 72 11.23 5.03 -2.02
CA ALA A 72 10.31 3.90 -1.87
C ALA A 72 11.07 2.57 -1.78
N ARG A 73 12.12 2.38 -2.60
CA ARG A 73 12.97 1.19 -2.56
C ARG A 73 13.73 1.08 -1.24
N ALA A 74 14.27 2.20 -0.73
CA ALA A 74 14.96 2.24 0.55
C ALA A 74 14.04 1.99 1.77
N ALA A 75 12.75 2.30 1.63
CA ALA A 75 11.74 2.02 2.65
C ALA A 75 11.01 0.68 2.46
N GLY A 76 11.35 -0.05 1.40
CA GLY A 76 10.68 -1.30 1.05
C GLY A 76 11.00 -2.44 2.03
N PRO A 77 10.13 -3.46 2.13
CA PRO A 77 10.35 -4.65 2.96
C PRO A 77 11.73 -5.29 2.81
N SER A 78 12.24 -5.35 1.59
CA SER A 78 13.53 -5.99 1.28
C SER A 78 14.74 -5.10 1.52
N ALA A 79 14.56 -3.86 1.97
CA ALA A 79 15.67 -2.93 2.19
C ALA A 79 16.54 -3.32 3.39
N VAL A 80 15.95 -3.98 4.39
CA VAL A 80 16.64 -4.44 5.59
C VAL A 80 16.16 -5.85 5.92
N THR A 81 17.10 -6.79 6.03
CA THR A 81 16.77 -8.16 6.46
C THR A 81 16.52 -8.18 7.97
N MET A 82 15.36 -8.70 8.38
CA MET A 82 15.03 -8.90 9.78
C MET A 82 15.04 -10.39 10.14
N ASP A 83 15.71 -10.75 11.24
CA ASP A 83 15.68 -12.12 11.75
C ASP A 83 14.27 -12.49 12.22
N ASN A 84 13.81 -13.69 11.84
CA ASN A 84 12.48 -14.25 12.17
C ASN A 84 11.28 -13.51 11.54
N GLU A 85 11.47 -12.86 10.39
CA GLU A 85 10.35 -12.28 9.65
C GLU A 85 9.47 -13.36 9.01
N ASP A 86 8.17 -13.32 9.30
CA ASP A 86 7.17 -14.13 8.61
C ASP A 86 6.69 -13.38 7.36
N LEU A 87 7.38 -13.64 6.24
CA LEU A 87 7.10 -13.01 4.94
C LEU A 87 5.67 -13.31 4.44
N CYS A 88 5.09 -14.45 4.83
CA CYS A 88 3.73 -14.81 4.46
C CYS A 88 2.71 -13.93 5.22
N ALA A 89 2.91 -13.75 6.53
CA ALA A 89 2.11 -12.85 7.33
C ALA A 89 2.23 -11.40 6.86
N GLN A 90 3.44 -10.96 6.51
CA GLN A 90 3.69 -9.63 5.97
C GLN A 90 2.97 -9.39 4.65
N ALA A 91 3.14 -10.28 3.66
CA ALA A 91 2.47 -10.16 2.37
C ALA A 91 0.93 -10.13 2.52
N HIS A 92 0.39 -10.88 3.49
CA HIS A 92 -1.05 -10.89 3.78
C HIS A 92 -1.51 -9.55 4.34
N PHE A 93 -0.75 -8.96 5.27
CA PHE A 93 -1.01 -7.65 5.82
C PHE A 93 -0.95 -6.55 4.75
N GLU A 94 0.07 -6.56 3.89
CA GLU A 94 0.26 -5.55 2.83
C GLU A 94 -0.86 -5.63 1.77
N ALA A 95 -1.26 -6.85 1.37
CA ALA A 95 -2.38 -7.04 0.46
C ALA A 95 -3.71 -6.53 1.04
N TYR A 96 -3.95 -6.79 2.33
CA TYR A 96 -5.12 -6.26 3.04
C TYR A 96 -5.10 -4.73 3.06
N TRP A 97 -3.96 -4.16 3.47
CA TRP A 97 -3.78 -2.72 3.60
C TRP A 97 -3.97 -1.97 2.27
N LEU A 98 -3.42 -2.50 1.16
CA LEU A 98 -3.57 -1.90 -0.17
C LEU A 98 -5.03 -1.87 -0.62
N THR A 99 -5.75 -2.97 -0.43
CA THR A 99 -7.17 -3.10 -0.82
C THR A 99 -8.04 -2.10 -0.03
N ASP A 100 -7.85 -2.06 1.30
CA ASP A 100 -8.58 -1.14 2.19
C ASP A 100 -8.30 0.33 1.85
N ARG A 101 -7.03 0.66 1.57
CA ARG A 101 -6.64 2.03 1.21
C ARG A 101 -7.25 2.50 -0.10
N ILE A 102 -7.33 1.64 -1.10
CA ILE A 102 -7.98 1.98 -2.38
C ILE A 102 -9.49 2.18 -2.17
N ALA A 103 -10.13 1.34 -1.34
CA ALA A 103 -11.53 1.51 -0.99
C ALA A 103 -11.80 2.85 -0.29
N GLU A 104 -10.94 3.24 0.67
CA GLU A 104 -11.04 4.53 1.38
C GLU A 104 -10.89 5.73 0.43
N LEU A 105 -9.99 5.66 -0.55
CA LEU A 105 -9.72 6.76 -1.48
C LEU A 105 -10.91 7.06 -2.41
N TYR A 106 -11.68 6.05 -2.80
CA TYR A 106 -12.71 6.20 -3.83
C TYR A 106 -14.14 6.04 -3.32
N GLY A 107 -14.35 5.39 -2.17
CA GLY A 107 -15.65 5.17 -1.51
C GLY A 107 -16.63 4.29 -2.30
N ASP A 108 -16.51 4.29 -3.62
CA ASP A 108 -17.27 3.56 -4.62
C ASP A 108 -16.31 2.98 -5.67
N ILE A 109 -16.47 1.68 -5.94
CA ILE A 109 -15.60 0.93 -6.85
C ILE A 109 -15.72 1.43 -8.29
N GLU A 110 -16.84 2.04 -8.68
CA GLU A 110 -17.06 2.58 -10.03
C GLU A 110 -16.23 3.84 -10.32
N ARG A 111 -15.70 4.48 -9.28
CA ARG A 111 -14.88 5.70 -9.39
C ARG A 111 -13.39 5.45 -9.35
N VAL A 112 -12.97 4.21 -9.10
CA VAL A 112 -11.56 3.84 -9.00
C VAL A 112 -10.94 3.88 -10.41
N PRO A 113 -9.86 4.64 -10.63
CA PRO A 113 -9.13 4.61 -11.89
C PRO A 113 -8.73 3.19 -12.26
N PRO A 114 -8.85 2.77 -13.54
CA PRO A 114 -8.61 1.38 -13.93
C PRO A 114 -7.27 0.78 -13.46
N PRO A 115 -6.13 1.51 -13.45
CA PRO A 115 -4.88 0.98 -12.88
C PRO A 115 -4.97 0.64 -11.39
N LEU A 116 -5.65 1.48 -10.60
CA LEU A 116 -5.80 1.26 -9.16
C LEU A 116 -6.82 0.14 -8.88
N ALA A 117 -7.87 0.04 -9.70
CA ALA A 117 -8.81 -1.07 -9.62
C ALA A 117 -8.11 -2.41 -9.93
N ALA A 118 -7.22 -2.42 -10.95
CA ALA A 118 -6.40 -3.60 -11.25
C ALA A 118 -5.48 -3.99 -10.08
N ALA A 119 -4.86 -2.99 -9.42
CA ALA A 119 -4.03 -3.24 -8.25
C ALA A 119 -4.84 -3.83 -7.07
N ALA A 120 -6.03 -3.28 -6.79
CA ALA A 120 -6.92 -3.81 -5.75
C ALA A 120 -7.33 -5.27 -6.01
N HIS A 121 -7.73 -5.58 -7.25
CA HIS A 121 -8.07 -6.96 -7.64
C HIS A 121 -6.87 -7.92 -7.51
N THR A 122 -5.67 -7.47 -7.86
CA THR A 122 -4.44 -8.27 -7.69
C THR A 122 -4.12 -8.50 -6.21
N ALA A 123 -4.32 -7.50 -5.36
CA ALA A 123 -4.13 -7.60 -3.91
C ALA A 123 -5.14 -8.58 -3.29
N GLU A 124 -6.42 -8.54 -3.68
CA GLU A 124 -7.43 -9.48 -3.19
C GLU A 124 -7.13 -10.92 -3.64
N ALA A 125 -6.71 -11.12 -4.89
CA ALA A 125 -6.25 -12.43 -5.37
C ALA A 125 -5.06 -12.96 -4.54
N THR A 126 -4.09 -12.09 -4.24
CA THR A 126 -2.92 -12.41 -3.42
C THR A 126 -3.34 -12.81 -2.00
N ARG A 127 -4.27 -12.07 -1.40
CA ARG A 127 -4.81 -12.37 -0.07
C ARG A 127 -5.48 -13.75 -0.03
N ALA A 128 -6.30 -14.06 -1.04
CA ALA A 128 -6.97 -15.35 -1.14
C ALA A 128 -5.96 -16.51 -1.31
N LEU A 129 -4.93 -16.33 -2.14
CA LEU A 129 -3.84 -17.29 -2.31
C LEU A 129 -3.05 -17.53 -1.01
N LEU A 130 -2.71 -16.46 -0.27
CA LEU A 130 -2.02 -16.59 1.02
C LEU A 130 -2.89 -17.30 2.08
N ARG A 131 -4.21 -17.08 2.06
CA ARG A 131 -5.14 -17.82 2.93
C ARG A 131 -5.15 -19.31 2.58
N ILE A 132 -5.28 -19.63 1.30
CA ILE A 132 -5.22 -21.02 0.80
C ILE A 132 -3.90 -21.69 1.22
N HIS A 133 -2.76 -21.01 1.01
CA HIS A 133 -1.45 -21.52 1.41
C HIS A 133 -1.39 -21.83 2.91
N ARG A 134 -1.86 -20.91 3.75
CA ARG A 134 -1.91 -21.10 5.21
C ARG A 134 -2.79 -22.29 5.61
N ASP A 135 -3.95 -22.42 4.99
CA ASP A 135 -4.91 -23.49 5.30
C ASP A 135 -4.34 -24.87 4.90
N LEU A 136 -3.67 -24.95 3.73
CA LEU A 136 -2.94 -26.14 3.29
C LEU A 136 -1.78 -26.48 4.23
N ALA A 137 -0.99 -25.49 4.66
CA ALA A 137 0.12 -25.69 5.59
C ALA A 137 -0.36 -26.23 6.96
N ARG A 138 -1.61 -25.94 7.35
CA ARG A 138 -2.27 -26.49 8.54
C ARG A 138 -2.90 -27.87 8.33
N GLY A 139 -2.71 -28.48 7.16
CA GLY A 139 -3.21 -29.83 6.84
C GLY A 139 -4.65 -29.87 6.34
N THR A 140 -5.26 -28.73 6.02
CA THR A 140 -6.61 -28.70 5.42
C THR A 140 -6.53 -29.30 4.02
N ARG A 141 -7.35 -30.31 3.73
CA ARG A 141 -7.52 -30.81 2.37
C ARG A 141 -8.51 -29.92 1.63
N LEU A 142 -8.07 -29.30 0.56
CA LEU A 142 -8.93 -28.56 -0.35
C LEU A 142 -9.37 -29.50 -1.48
N ASP A 143 -10.67 -29.54 -1.75
CA ASP A 143 -11.23 -30.31 -2.86
C ASP A 143 -10.82 -29.68 -4.20
N ALA A 144 -10.78 -30.50 -5.26
CA ALA A 144 -10.43 -30.06 -6.61
C ALA A 144 -11.37 -28.97 -7.18
N GLY A 145 -12.56 -28.78 -6.58
CA GLY A 145 -13.53 -27.73 -6.89
C GLY A 145 -13.63 -26.65 -5.80
N TYR A 146 -12.57 -26.40 -5.02
CA TYR A 146 -12.60 -25.36 -4.00
C TYR A 146 -12.88 -23.99 -4.65
N ALA A 147 -14.06 -23.42 -4.34
CA ALA A 147 -14.55 -22.16 -4.90
C ALA A 147 -13.59 -20.97 -4.72
N GLY A 148 -12.64 -21.05 -3.76
CA GLY A 148 -11.61 -20.04 -3.61
C GLY A 148 -10.63 -19.97 -4.79
N TRP A 149 -10.44 -21.05 -5.55
CA TRP A 149 -9.63 -21.02 -6.77
C TRP A 149 -10.32 -20.25 -7.89
N GLU A 150 -11.61 -20.47 -8.11
CA GLU A 150 -12.39 -19.70 -9.09
C GLU A 150 -12.41 -18.21 -8.75
N ALA A 151 -12.62 -17.88 -7.47
CA ALA A 151 -12.55 -16.50 -7.01
C ALA A 151 -11.18 -15.84 -7.28
N VAL A 152 -10.07 -16.56 -7.07
CA VAL A 152 -8.73 -16.04 -7.40
C VAL A 152 -8.59 -15.76 -8.89
N LEU A 153 -9.00 -16.70 -9.75
CA LEU A 153 -8.90 -16.55 -11.21
C LEU A 153 -9.74 -15.35 -11.70
N ASP A 154 -10.96 -15.21 -11.20
CA ASP A 154 -11.85 -14.09 -11.52
C ASP A 154 -11.22 -12.73 -11.19
N GLN A 155 -10.59 -12.61 -10.01
CA GLN A 155 -9.93 -11.37 -9.60
C GLN A 155 -8.73 -11.05 -10.52
N LEU A 156 -7.92 -12.04 -10.87
CA LEU A 156 -6.77 -11.86 -11.77
C LEU A 156 -7.21 -11.50 -13.19
N ASP A 157 -8.28 -12.10 -13.71
CA ASP A 157 -8.81 -11.80 -15.03
C ASP A 157 -9.37 -10.37 -15.10
N ARG A 158 -10.08 -9.93 -14.04
CA ARG A 158 -10.52 -8.53 -13.91
C ARG A 158 -9.34 -7.56 -13.87
N ALA A 159 -8.33 -7.87 -13.05
CA ALA A 159 -7.13 -7.04 -12.97
C ALA A 159 -6.44 -6.90 -14.34
N ARG A 160 -6.30 -8.01 -15.05
CA ARG A 160 -5.70 -8.05 -16.39
C ARG A 160 -6.50 -7.25 -17.41
N ALA A 161 -7.82 -7.37 -17.40
CA ALA A 161 -8.69 -6.62 -18.31
C ALA A 161 -8.57 -5.11 -18.08
N LEU A 162 -8.60 -4.67 -16.82
CA LEU A 162 -8.47 -3.27 -16.43
C LEU A 162 -7.10 -2.68 -16.79
N ALA A 163 -6.02 -3.42 -16.53
CA ALA A 163 -4.67 -2.99 -16.88
C ALA A 163 -4.50 -2.80 -18.40
N ARG A 164 -5.05 -3.71 -19.21
CA ARG A 164 -5.05 -3.60 -20.68
C ARG A 164 -5.88 -2.43 -21.18
N ALA A 165 -7.07 -2.24 -20.62
CA ALA A 165 -7.92 -1.10 -20.98
C ALA A 165 -7.22 0.24 -20.68
N ALA A 166 -6.55 0.34 -19.52
CA ALA A 166 -5.77 1.52 -19.17
C ALA A 166 -4.60 1.76 -20.14
N HIS A 167 -3.87 0.70 -20.50
CA HIS A 167 -2.76 0.79 -21.46
C HIS A 167 -3.24 1.27 -22.84
N ALA A 168 -4.31 0.68 -23.37
CA ALA A 168 -4.89 1.08 -24.64
C ALA A 168 -5.40 2.53 -24.62
N ALA A 169 -6.05 2.95 -23.52
CA ALA A 169 -6.50 4.32 -23.35
C ALA A 169 -5.32 5.32 -23.37
N ALA A 170 -4.20 4.97 -22.75
CA ALA A 170 -2.98 5.78 -22.75
C ALA A 170 -2.35 5.93 -24.14
N GLU A 171 -2.39 4.90 -24.99
CA GLU A 171 -1.91 4.98 -26.38
C GLU A 171 -2.79 5.89 -27.26
N THR A 172 -4.09 5.93 -26.98
CA THR A 172 -5.05 6.75 -27.76
C THR A 172 -5.15 8.21 -27.30
N ALA A 173 -4.58 8.55 -26.14
CA ALA A 173 -4.60 9.92 -25.64
C ALA A 173 -3.60 10.78 -26.45
N PRO A 174 -4.03 11.92 -27.05
CA PRO A 174 -3.13 12.78 -27.78
C PRO A 174 -2.04 13.29 -26.83
N GLN A 175 -0.77 13.14 -27.23
CA GLN A 175 0.42 13.62 -26.53
C GLN A 175 0.35 15.15 -26.35
N ARG A 176 -0.36 15.65 -25.35
CA ARG A 176 -0.31 17.06 -24.96
C ARG A 176 0.99 17.30 -24.22
N GLY A 177 2.04 17.66 -24.96
CA GLY A 177 3.30 18.09 -24.34
C GLY A 177 4.54 18.15 -25.21
N ALA A 178 4.45 18.34 -26.53
CA ALA A 178 5.58 18.89 -27.28
C ALA A 178 5.48 20.42 -27.18
N ILE A 179 6.13 21.01 -26.17
CA ILE A 179 6.41 22.45 -26.17
C ILE A 179 7.30 22.71 -27.39
N PRO A 180 6.88 23.50 -28.39
CA PRO A 180 7.76 23.84 -29.50
C PRO A 180 8.96 24.62 -28.95
N PRO A 181 10.18 24.42 -29.50
CA PRO A 181 11.35 25.13 -29.03
C PRO A 181 11.10 26.63 -29.13
N VAL A 182 11.33 27.34 -28.01
CA VAL A 182 11.35 28.80 -27.97
C VAL A 182 12.37 29.26 -29.00
N VAL A 183 11.87 29.86 -30.08
CA VAL A 183 12.70 30.58 -31.04
C VAL A 183 13.18 31.84 -30.33
N ASP A 184 14.47 31.87 -30.02
CA ASP A 184 15.16 33.01 -29.43
C ASP A 184 15.19 34.18 -30.42
N PRO A 185 14.49 35.31 -30.20
CA PRO A 185 14.55 36.45 -31.09
C PRO A 185 15.68 37.37 -30.62
N GLY A 186 16.94 36.92 -30.80
CA GLY A 186 18.07 37.57 -30.15
C GLY A 186 19.41 37.58 -30.90
N GLN A 187 19.50 37.11 -32.14
CA GLN A 187 20.71 37.28 -32.97
C GLN A 187 20.47 38.31 -34.06
N LYS A 188 20.68 39.58 -33.74
CA LYS A 188 21.07 40.57 -34.76
C LYS A 188 22.58 40.57 -34.86
N HIS A 189 23.05 40.01 -35.97
CA HIS A 189 24.37 40.27 -36.52
C HIS A 189 24.62 41.78 -36.59
N ALA A 190 25.65 42.25 -35.90
CA ALA A 190 26.35 43.48 -36.24
C ALA A 190 27.73 43.07 -36.73
N GLY A 191 27.85 42.91 -38.04
CA GLY A 191 29.11 42.90 -38.77
C GLY A 191 29.07 44.03 -39.80
N ASN A 192 30.20 44.75 -39.87
CA ASN A 192 30.62 45.73 -40.88
C ASN A 192 29.83 47.05 -40.95
N GLU A 193 30.43 48.14 -40.48
CA GLU A 193 31.36 49.00 -41.23
C GLU A 193 32.22 49.83 -40.26
#